data_AF-A0A6P2EU26-F1
#
_entry.id   AF-A0A6P2EU26-F1
#
_cell.length_a   1.000
_cell.length_b   1.000
_cell.length_c   1.000
_cell.angle_alpha   90.00
_cell.angle_beta   90.00
_cell.angle_gamma   90.00
#
_symmetry.space_group_name_H-M   'P 1'
#
loop_
_entity.id
_entity.type
_entity.pdbx_description
1 polymer ?
#
loop_
_entity_poly.entity_id
_entity_poly.type
_entity_poly.pdbx_seq_one_letter_code
_entity_poly.pdbx_strand_id
1 'polypeptide(L)' 'MTSKALTGRCNRIAGTPYENEKALNFSVLAGVRPTIEVMPLEQAGAAYQKMKSGEVKFRMVLTTGNLRESS' A
#
# COMPACT_ATOMS: atom_id res chain seq x y z
N MET A 1 11.33 34.74 24.02
CA MET A 1 11.99 33.48 23.57
C MET A 1 11.17 32.30 24.08
N THR A 2 10.17 31.85 23.32
CA THR A 2 9.57 30.52 23.54
C THR A 2 9.31 29.95 22.16
N SER A 3 10.22 29.10 21.72
CA SER A 3 10.09 28.31 20.49
C SER A 3 8.84 27.45 20.61
N LYS A 4 7.76 27.88 19.97
CA LYS A 4 6.57 27.08 19.81
C LYS A 4 6.91 26.08 18.72
N ALA A 5 7.31 24.88 19.13
CA ALA A 5 7.52 23.76 18.22
C ALA A 5 6.28 23.64 17.34
N LEU A 6 6.47 24.00 16.06
CA LEU A 6 5.48 23.82 15.02
C LEU A 6 5.45 22.32 14.72
N THR A 7 4.85 21.54 15.63
CA THR A 7 4.53 20.13 15.38
C THR A 7 3.65 20.12 14.15
N GLY A 8 4.24 19.76 13.01
CA GLY A 8 3.64 19.83 11.70
C GLY A 8 2.35 19.02 11.67
N ARG A 9 1.22 19.72 11.76
CA ARG A 9 -0.07 19.15 11.41
C ARG A 9 -0.04 18.89 9.91
N CYS A 10 0.34 17.68 9.52
CA CYS A 10 0.12 17.18 8.18
C CYS A 10 -1.40 16.99 8.03
N ASN A 11 -2.11 18.07 7.68
CA ASN A 11 -3.51 18.00 7.29
C ASN A 11 -3.56 17.30 5.92
N ARG A 12 -3.58 15.97 5.93
CA ARG A 12 -3.58 15.14 4.73
C ARG A 12 -4.85 14.30 4.74
N ILE A 13 -5.60 14.35 3.64
CA ILE A 13 -6.84 13.57 3.42
C ILE A 13 -6.57 12.05 3.60
N ALA A 14 -5.33 11.63 3.40
CA ALA A 14 -4.87 10.24 3.58
C ALA A 14 -4.30 9.92 4.98
N GLY A 15 -4.50 10.78 5.99
CA GLY A 15 -4.05 10.56 7.37
C GLY A 15 -2.59 10.96 7.62
N THR A 16 -2.24 11.01 8.90
CA THR A 16 -0.87 11.23 9.37
C THR A 16 -0.04 9.93 9.33
N PRO A 17 1.30 10.01 9.27
CA PRO A 17 2.15 8.82 9.35
C PRO A 17 1.85 7.94 10.58
N TYR A 18 1.61 8.56 11.73
CA TYR A 18 1.25 7.87 12.97
C TYR A 18 -0.07 7.11 12.88
N GLU A 19 -1.09 7.69 12.25
CA GLU A 19 -2.37 7.01 12.02
C GLU A 19 -2.24 5.85 11.04
N ASN A 20 -1.39 5.99 10.01
CA ASN A 20 -1.11 4.93 9.06
C ASN A 20 -0.41 3.74 9.73
N GLU A 21 0.59 4.00 10.58
CA GLU A 21 1.25 2.95 11.37
C GLU A 21 0.26 2.24 12.31
N LYS A 22 -0.61 2.99 12.99
CA LYS A 22 -1.65 2.41 13.85
C LYS A 22 -2.62 1.52 13.05
N ALA A 23 -3.02 1.96 11.86
CA ALA A 23 -3.91 1.19 10.98
C ALA A 23 -3.24 -0.09 10.45
N LEU A 24 -1.94 -0.04 10.14
CA LEU A 24 -1.15 -1.22 9.75
C LEU A 24 -1.04 -2.21 10.90
N ASN A 25 -0.70 -1.73 12.11
CA ASN A 25 -0.62 -2.58 13.30
C ASN A 25 -1.96 -3.27 13.62
N PHE A 26 -3.07 -2.53 13.51
CA PHE A 26 -4.41 -3.11 13.63
C PHE A 26 -4.66 -4.20 12.58
N SER A 27 -4.29 -3.95 11.32
CA SER A 27 -4.49 -4.90 10.22
C SER A 27 -3.69 -6.18 10.40
N VAL A 28 -2.49 -6.10 11.00
CA VAL A 28 -1.69 -7.28 11.38
C VAL A 28 -2.38 -8.07 12.49
N LEU A 29 -2.82 -7.39 13.57
CA LEU A 29 -3.48 -8.02 14.71
C LEU A 29 -4.84 -8.65 14.37
N ALA A 30 -5.64 -7.98 13.54
CA ALA A 30 -6.95 -8.45 13.11
C ALA A 30 -6.88 -9.46 11.94
N GLY A 31 -5.68 -9.77 11.45
CA GLY A 31 -5.51 -10.68 10.31
C GLY A 31 -6.06 -10.16 8.99
N VAL A 32 -6.33 -8.85 8.87
CA VAL A 32 -6.88 -8.25 7.66
C VAL A 32 -5.78 -8.17 6.61
N ARG A 33 -6.00 -8.83 5.47
CA ARG A 33 -5.12 -8.80 4.31
C ARG A 33 -5.93 -8.46 3.05
N PRO A 34 -5.43 -7.57 2.19
CA PRO A 34 -6.09 -7.30 0.92
C PRO A 34 -5.93 -8.51 0.00
N THR A 35 -6.98 -8.84 -0.75
CA THR A 35 -6.87 -9.73 -1.91
C THR A 35 -6.13 -8.97 -3.02
N ILE A 36 -4.96 -9.48 -3.40
CA ILE A 36 -4.10 -8.85 -4.41
C ILE A 36 -3.71 -9.85 -5.48
N GLU A 37 -3.51 -9.35 -6.69
CA GLU A 37 -2.87 -10.06 -7.79
C GLU A 37 -1.48 -9.46 -8.02
N VAL A 38 -0.48 -10.33 -8.17
CA VAL A 38 0.92 -9.91 -8.26
C VAL A 38 1.45 -10.15 -9.67
N MET A 39 2.05 -9.13 -10.25
CA MET A 39 2.75 -9.21 -11.54
C MET A 39 4.14 -8.59 -11.45
N PRO A 40 5.12 -9.08 -12.21
CA PRO A 40 6.45 -8.48 -12.26
C PRO A 40 6.38 -7.08 -12.88
N LEU A 41 7.24 -6.16 -12.42
CA LEU A 41 7.30 -4.79 -12.93
C LEU A 41 7.56 -4.74 -14.45
N GLU A 42 8.30 -5.71 -14.99
CA GLU A 42 8.57 -5.86 -16.42
C GLU A 42 7.28 -6.02 -17.25
N GLN A 43 6.22 -6.54 -16.63
CA GLN A 43 4.91 -6.73 -17.25
C GLN A 43 3.90 -5.63 -16.87
N ALA A 44 4.36 -4.47 -16.38
CA ALA A 44 3.48 -3.36 -15.99
C ALA A 44 2.47 -2.94 -17.07
N GLY A 45 2.86 -2.99 -18.35
CA GLY A 45 1.96 -2.68 -19.47
C GLY A 45 0.78 -3.66 -19.57
N ALA A 46 1.05 -4.97 -19.46
CA ALA A 46 0.02 -5.99 -19.45
C ALA A 46 -0.85 -5.91 -18.19
N ALA A 47 -0.23 -5.64 -17.03
CA ALA A 47 -0.92 -5.44 -15.77
C ALA A 47 -1.91 -4.26 -15.83
N TYR A 48 -1.52 -3.16 -16.49
CA TYR A 48 -2.39 -1.99 -16.70
C TYR A 48 -3.57 -2.32 -17.62
N GLN A 49 -3.34 -3.03 -18.73
CA GLN A 49 -4.43 -3.45 -19.61
C GLN A 49 -5.41 -4.38 -18.89
N LYS A 50 -4.90 -5.32 -18.09
CA LYS A 50 -5.71 -6.20 -17.27
C LYS A 50 -6.56 -5.42 -16.25
N MET A 51 -5.96 -4.44 -15.58
CA MET A 51 -6.70 -3.54 -14.68
C MET A 51 -7.79 -2.76 -15.43
N LYS A 52 -7.49 -2.24 -16.62
CA LYS A 52 -8.43 -1.49 -17.45
C LYS A 52 -9.58 -2.35 -17.98
N SER A 53 -9.31 -3.62 -18.29
CA SER A 53 -10.32 -4.60 -18.72
C SER A 53 -11.25 -5.06 -17.58
N GLY A 54 -10.91 -4.76 -16.33
CA GLY A 54 -11.68 -5.19 -15.16
C GLY A 54 -11.46 -6.64 -14.74
N GLU A 55 -10.51 -7.34 -15.35
CA GLU A 55 -10.18 -8.74 -15.04
C GLU A 55 -9.40 -8.91 -13.73
N VAL A 56 -9.02 -7.80 -13.06
CA VAL A 56 -8.24 -7.83 -11.81
C VAL A 56 -9.14 -8.08 -10.61
N LYS A 57 -8.73 -9.02 -9.76
CA LYS A 57 -9.38 -9.26 -8.47
C LYS A 57 -8.92 -8.21 -7.45
N PHE A 58 -9.70 -7.14 -7.34
CA PHE A 58 -9.56 -6.02 -6.39
C PHE A 58 -8.34 -5.11 -6.59
N ARG A 59 -7.11 -5.63 -6.49
CA ARG A 59 -5.89 -4.83 -6.54
C ARG A 59 -4.75 -5.54 -7.28
N MET A 60 -4.13 -4.84 -8.22
CA MET A 60 -2.90 -5.27 -8.90
C MET A 60 -1.69 -4.69 -8.17
N VAL A 61 -0.69 -5.52 -7.86
CA VAL A 61 0.56 -5.14 -7.21
C VAL A 61 1.73 -5.53 -8.10
N LEU A 62 2.60 -4.57 -8.39
CA LEU A 62 3.81 -4.80 -9.17
C LEU A 62 4.99 -5.12 -8.24
N THR A 63 5.69 -6.22 -8.49
CA THR A 63 6.89 -6.60 -7.73
C THR A 63 8.16 -6.15 -8.45
N THR A 64 9.06 -5.50 -7.71
CA THR A 64 10.31 -4.90 -8.23
C THR A 64 11.54 -5.76 -7.95
N GLY A 65 11.39 -7.08 -7.95
CA GLY A 65 12.46 -8.02 -7.62
C GLY A 65 12.54 -8.38 -6.13
N ASN A 66 11.78 -9.43 -5.77
CA ASN A 66 12.02 -10.36 -4.66
C ASN A 66 10.78 -11.24 -4.56
N LEU A 67 10.81 -12.38 -5.25
CA LEU A 67 9.91 -13.47 -4.92
C LEU A 67 10.33 -13.95 -3.53
N ARG A 68 9.58 -13.59 -2.49
CA ARG A 68 9.55 -14.45 -1.31
C ARG A 68 8.86 -15.73 -1.77
N GLU A 69 9.66 -16.64 -2.34
CA GLU A 69 9.24 -18.01 -2.56
C GLU A 69 8.67 -18.50 -1.24
N SER A 70 7.35 -18.68 -1.24
CA SER A 70 6.60 -19.08 -0.06
C SER A 70 6.88 -20.58 0.12
N SER A 71 7.80 -20.91 1.03
CA SER A 71 7.89 -22.23 1.66
C SER A 71 7.16 -22.20 2.99
#